data_AF-A0A7S3BT04-F1
#
_entry.id   AF-A0A7S3BT04-F1
#
_cell.length_a   1.000
_cell.length_b   1.000
_cell.length_c   1.000
_cell.angle_alpha   90.00
_cell.angle_beta   90.00
_cell.angle_gamma   90.00
#
_symmetry.space_group_name_H-M   'P 1'
#
loop_
_entity.id
_entity.type
_entity.pdbx_description
1 polymer ?
#
loop_
_entity_poly.entity_id
_entity_poly.type
_entity_poly.pdbx_seq_one_letter_code
_entity_poly.pdbx_strand_id
1 'polypeptide(L)'
;GYERRRQAARSTYLSLLRPDSSNSPLSPEQRVTIQYRFLLGAPKPEQRAALEAEQAEHGDLLQVAVPESYETLFPKIVAAWRWAVGHYDFAFWVHADDDAFVR
;
A
#
# COMPACT_ATOMS: atom_id res chain seq x y z
N GLY A 1 14.79 -1.65 -7.37
CA GLY A 1 14.26 -0.32 -7.03
C GLY A 1 12.86 -0.48 -6.49
N TYR A 2 12.46 0.35 -5.53
CA TYR A 2 11.19 0.20 -4.81
C TYR A 2 9.94 0.24 -5.73
N GLU A 3 9.94 1.07 -6.76
CA GLU A 3 8.87 1.11 -7.78
C GLU A 3 8.65 -0.25 -8.45
N ARG A 4 9.74 -0.94 -8.84
CA ARG A 4 9.67 -2.28 -9.43
C ARG A 4 9.02 -3.31 -8.50
N ARG A 5 9.25 -3.21 -7.18
CA ARG A 5 8.65 -4.09 -6.18
C ARG A 5 7.15 -3.82 -6.06
N ARG A 6 6.75 -2.55 -5.97
CA ARG A 6 5.34 -2.15 -5.97
C ARG A 6 4.62 -2.62 -7.24
N GLN A 7 5.25 -2.47 -8.40
CA GLN A 7 4.69 -2.96 -9.66
C GLN A 7 4.49 -4.47 -9.66
N ALA A 8 5.47 -5.24 -9.15
CA ALA A 8 5.35 -6.68 -9.03
C ALA A 8 4.19 -7.09 -8.10
N ALA A 9 4.02 -6.42 -6.96
CA ALA A 9 2.89 -6.64 -6.06
C ALA A 9 1.55 -6.32 -6.74
N ARG A 10 1.45 -5.17 -7.44
CA ARG A 10 0.26 -4.76 -8.22
C ARG A 10 -0.13 -5.78 -9.28
N SER A 11 0.85 -6.35 -9.99
CA SER A 11 0.61 -7.31 -11.07
C SER A 11 0.44 -8.76 -10.61
N THR A 12 0.54 -9.05 -9.30
CA THR A 12 0.46 -10.41 -8.76
C THR A 12 -0.66 -10.50 -7.72
N TYR A 13 -0.34 -10.66 -6.43
CA TYR A 13 -1.33 -10.96 -5.40
C TYR A 13 -2.30 -9.80 -5.14
N LEU A 14 -1.91 -8.54 -5.37
CA LEU A 14 -2.86 -7.42 -5.25
C LEU A 14 -3.89 -7.37 -6.39
N SER A 15 -3.59 -7.97 -7.55
CA SER A 15 -4.56 -8.05 -8.65
C SER A 15 -5.77 -8.94 -8.31
N LEU A 16 -5.59 -9.90 -7.40
CA LEU A 16 -6.66 -10.78 -6.92
C LEU A 16 -7.67 -10.04 -6.02
N LEU A 17 -7.27 -8.88 -5.48
CA LEU A 17 -8.09 -8.04 -4.62
C LEU A 17 -8.99 -7.09 -5.42
N ARG A 18 -8.85 -7.06 -6.75
CA ARG A 18 -9.64 -6.18 -7.61
C ARG A 18 -11.10 -6.68 -7.67
N PRO A 19 -12.10 -5.79 -7.53
CA PRO A 19 -13.52 -6.15 -7.52
C PRO A 19 -13.97 -6.94 -8.76
N ASP A 20 -13.38 -6.64 -9.92
CA ASP A 20 -13.71 -7.20 -11.23
C ASP A 20 -12.86 -8.42 -11.63
N SER A 21 -12.13 -9.02 -10.70
CA SER A 21 -11.41 -10.27 -11.01
C SER A 21 -12.43 -11.40 -11.22
N SER A 22 -12.75 -11.67 -12.48
CA SER A 22 -13.55 -12.84 -12.92
C SER A 22 -12.93 -14.17 -12.50
N ASN A 23 -11.67 -14.15 -12.08
CA ASN A 23 -10.90 -15.26 -11.50
C ASN A 23 -10.64 -15.09 -9.98
N SER A 24 -11.42 -14.28 -9.24
CA SER A 24 -11.27 -14.20 -7.79
C SER A 24 -11.50 -15.59 -7.18
N PRO A 25 -10.54 -16.15 -6.42
CA PRO A 25 -10.73 -17.43 -5.75
C PRO A 25 -11.67 -17.34 -4.54
N LEU A 26 -12.15 -16.13 -4.19
CA LEU A 26 -13.00 -15.86 -3.05
C LEU A 26 -14.48 -16.02 -3.41
N SER A 27 -15.23 -16.74 -2.57
CA SER A 27 -16.69 -16.83 -2.71
C SER A 27 -17.35 -15.46 -2.47
N PRO A 28 -18.58 -15.20 -2.95
CA PRO A 28 -19.27 -13.93 -2.77
C PRO A 28 -19.34 -13.48 -1.30
N GLU A 29 -19.63 -14.40 -0.38
CA GLU A 29 -19.62 -14.14 1.07
C GLU A 29 -18.22 -13.92 1.68
N GLN A 30 -17.15 -14.30 0.98
CA GLN A 30 -15.75 -13.99 1.34
C GLN A 30 -15.23 -12.70 0.68
N ARG A 31 -16.01 -12.06 -0.19
CA ARG A 31 -15.64 -10.77 -0.81
C ARG A 31 -15.72 -9.66 0.23
N VAL A 32 -14.65 -9.56 1.02
CA VAL A 32 -14.39 -8.38 1.84
C VAL A 32 -13.81 -7.27 0.98
N THR A 33 -14.24 -6.03 1.24
CA THR A 33 -13.62 -4.85 0.63
C THR A 33 -12.22 -4.69 1.21
N ILE A 34 -11.20 -4.97 0.39
CA ILE A 34 -9.81 -4.78 0.79
C ILE A 34 -9.31 -3.45 0.22
N GLN A 35 -8.91 -2.56 1.11
CA GLN A 35 -8.19 -1.33 0.77
C GLN A 35 -6.72 -1.54 1.10
N TYR A 36 -5.83 -1.22 0.16
CA TYR A 36 -4.39 -1.31 0.39
C TYR A 36 -3.71 0.02 0.05
N ARG A 37 -2.57 0.29 0.69
CA ARG A 37 -1.68 1.40 0.37
C ARG A 37 -0.23 0.96 0.50
N PHE A 38 0.63 1.45 -0.39
CA PHE A 38 2.08 1.37 -0.19
C PHE A 38 2.52 2.50 0.75
N LEU A 39 3.11 2.14 1.89
CA LEU A 39 3.57 3.09 2.89
C LEU A 39 4.97 3.61 2.58
N LEU A 40 5.08 4.90 2.31
CA LEU A 40 6.35 5.58 2.05
C LEU A 40 6.59 6.66 3.10
N GLY A 41 7.86 6.87 3.47
CA GLY A 41 8.27 8.03 4.24
C GLY A 41 8.29 9.30 3.38
N ALA A 42 8.81 10.37 3.97
CA ALA A 42 8.99 11.64 3.31
C ALA A 42 9.95 11.48 2.12
N PRO A 43 9.56 11.88 0.91
CA PRO A 43 10.37 11.68 -0.27
C PRO A 43 11.58 12.61 -0.25
N LYS A 44 12.71 12.12 -0.77
CA LYS A 44 13.83 13.00 -1.11
C LYS A 44 13.46 13.89 -2.30
N PRO A 45 14.06 15.09 -2.45
CA PRO A 45 13.73 16.01 -3.55
C PRO A 45 13.76 15.35 -4.93
N GLU A 46 14.76 14.50 -5.19
CA GLU A 46 14.93 13.79 -6.45
C GLU A 46 13.88 12.72 -6.73
N GLN A 47 13.17 12.24 -5.71
CA GLN A 47 12.14 11.20 -5.83
C GLN A 47 10.74 11.78 -6.05
N ARG A 48 10.53 13.06 -5.74
CA ARG A 48 9.20 13.69 -5.66
C ARG A 48 8.42 13.58 -6.96
N ALA A 49 9.02 14.00 -8.08
CA ALA A 49 8.33 14.00 -9.38
C ALA A 49 7.92 12.58 -9.82
N ALA A 50 8.78 11.59 -9.61
CA ALA A 50 8.48 10.19 -9.95
C ALA A 50 7.35 9.63 -9.07
N LEU A 51 7.37 9.93 -7.76
CA LEU A 51 6.33 9.48 -6.84
C LEU A 51 4.99 10.20 -7.05
N GLU A 52 5.00 11.48 -7.45
CA GLU A 52 3.79 12.21 -7.85
C GLU A 52 3.18 11.63 -9.12
N ALA A 53 4.00 11.27 -10.12
CA ALA A 53 3.54 10.58 -11.32
C ALA A 53 2.97 9.19 -10.99
N GLU A 54 3.65 8.39 -10.17
CA GLU A 54 3.17 7.08 -9.75
C GLU A 54 1.87 7.18 -8.95
N GLN A 55 1.76 8.18 -8.06
CA GLN A 55 0.53 8.44 -7.31
C GLN A 55 -0.62 8.87 -8.21
N ALA A 56 -0.36 9.68 -9.24
CA ALA A 56 -1.38 10.07 -10.22
C ALA A 56 -1.85 8.89 -11.08
N GLU A 57 -0.96 7.94 -11.38
CA GLU A 57 -1.29 6.75 -12.18
C GLU A 57 -2.06 5.69 -11.37
N HIS A 58 -1.64 5.41 -10.13
CA HIS A 58 -2.15 4.27 -9.35
C HIS A 58 -3.01 4.65 -8.15
N GLY A 59 -2.85 5.85 -7.58
CA GLY A 59 -3.64 6.32 -6.44
C GLY A 59 -3.42 5.56 -5.12
N ASP A 60 -2.41 4.68 -5.04
CA ASP A 60 -2.24 3.71 -3.96
C ASP A 60 -1.05 3.98 -3.03
N LEU A 61 -0.35 5.11 -3.17
CA LEU A 61 0.73 5.49 -2.25
C LEU A 61 0.17 6.26 -1.04
N LEU A 62 0.66 5.91 0.14
CA LEU A 62 0.50 6.67 1.37
C LEU A 62 1.86 7.21 1.78
N GLN A 63 2.10 8.49 1.52
CA GLN A 63 3.32 9.19 1.95
C GLN A 63 3.09 9.86 3.31
N VAL A 64 3.90 9.50 4.30
CA VAL A 64 3.86 10.12 5.63
C VAL A 64 5.02 11.10 5.80
N ALA A 65 4.83 12.14 6.62
CA ALA A 65 5.85 13.15 6.92
C ALA A 65 6.93 12.66 7.90
N VAL A 66 7.38 11.40 7.74
CA VAL A 66 8.42 10.77 8.54
C VAL A 66 9.60 10.46 7.62
N PRO A 67 10.84 10.87 7.94
CA PRO A 67 12.00 10.58 7.09
C PRO A 67 12.13 9.09 6.78
N GLU A 68 12.51 8.76 5.55
CA GLU A 68 12.70 7.37 5.13
C GLU A 68 14.02 6.82 5.66
N SER A 69 13.95 5.90 6.64
CA SER A 69 15.09 5.19 7.22
C SER A 69 14.64 3.93 7.95
N TYR A 70 15.58 3.04 8.26
CA TYR A 70 15.29 1.84 9.04
C TYR A 70 14.90 2.17 10.50
N GLU A 71 15.54 3.18 11.09
CA GLU A 71 15.28 3.62 12.46
C GLU A 71 13.90 4.29 12.61
N THR A 72 13.31 4.74 11.50
CA THR A 72 12.02 5.45 11.47
C THR A 72 10.86 4.56 11.03
N LEU A 73 11.06 3.25 10.88
CA LEU A 73 10.01 2.30 10.52
C LEU A 73 8.84 2.34 11.49
N PHE A 74 9.09 2.27 12.80
CA PHE A 74 8.01 2.30 13.79
C PHE A 74 7.21 3.62 13.76
N PRO A 75 7.84 4.81 13.75
CA PRO A 75 7.13 6.07 13.50
C PRO A 75 6.30 6.09 12.20
N LYS A 76 6.79 5.49 11.11
CA LYS A 76 6.03 5.39 9.85
C LYS A 76 4.75 4.57 10.04
N ILE A 77 4.82 3.43 10.71
CA ILE A 77 3.66 2.58 10.99
C ILE A 77 2.62 3.32 11.84
N VAL A 78 3.07 4.03 12.89
CA VAL A 78 2.17 4.82 13.74
C VAL A 78 1.46 5.92 12.94
N ALA A 79 2.20 6.62 12.07
CA ALA A 79 1.62 7.64 11.19
C ALA A 79 0.60 7.05 10.21
N ALA A 80 0.92 5.91 9.60
CA ALA A 80 0.04 5.20 8.67
C ALA A 80 -1.24 4.71 9.35
N TRP A 81 -1.11 4.15 10.55
CA TRP A 81 -2.25 3.67 11.34
C TRP A 81 -3.17 4.83 11.75
N ARG A 82 -2.61 5.96 12.22
CA ARG A 82 -3.39 7.17 12.52
C ARG A 82 -4.15 7.70 11.31
N TRP A 83 -3.53 7.70 10.14
CA TRP A 83 -4.20 8.06 8.90
C TRP A 83 -5.34 7.08 8.60
N ALA A 84 -5.11 5.78 8.71
CA ALA A 84 -6.10 4.77 8.38
C ALA A 84 -7.34 4.82 9.26
N VAL A 85 -7.19 4.93 10.60
CA VAL A 85 -8.34 5.03 11.52
C VAL A 85 -9.15 6.32 11.32
N GLY A 86 -8.56 7.34 10.69
CA GLY A 86 -9.25 8.58 10.34
C GLY A 86 -9.96 8.55 8.98
N HIS A 87 -9.65 7.59 8.10
CA HIS A 87 -10.15 7.53 6.73
C HIS A 87 -11.01 6.29 6.44
N TYR A 88 -10.88 5.24 7.24
CA TYR A 88 -11.57 3.97 7.03
C TYR A 88 -12.19 3.46 8.32
N ASP A 89 -13.34 2.82 8.17
CA ASP A 89 -13.89 1.90 9.16
C ASP A 89 -13.51 0.47 8.74
N PHE A 90 -12.60 -0.16 9.48
CA PHE A 90 -12.06 -1.48 9.15
C PHE A 90 -12.05 -2.42 10.36
N ALA A 91 -12.37 -3.69 10.12
CA ALA A 91 -12.30 -4.73 11.15
C ALA A 91 -10.88 -5.30 11.33
N PHE A 92 -10.04 -5.22 10.29
CA PHE A 92 -8.70 -5.82 10.27
C PHE A 92 -7.67 -4.87 9.68
N TRP A 93 -6.46 -4.89 10.23
CA TRP A 93 -5.28 -4.20 9.72
C TRP A 93 -4.19 -5.22 9.41
N VAL A 94 -3.65 -5.16 8.20
CA VAL A 94 -2.53 -6.01 7.76
C VAL A 94 -1.38 -5.12 7.34
N HIS A 95 -0.19 -5.45 7.82
CA HIS A 95 1.07 -4.85 7.37
C HIS A 95 1.95 -5.94 6.77
N ALA A 96 2.55 -5.66 5.62
CA ALA A 96 3.49 -6.53 4.95
C ALA A 96 4.56 -5.69 4.26
N ASP A 97 5.78 -6.21 4.20
CA ASP A 97 6.88 -5.58 3.50
C ASP A 97 6.75 -5.77 1.97
N ASP A 98 7.44 -4.93 1.20
CA ASP A 98 7.35 -4.93 -0.26
C ASP A 98 8.10 -6.10 -0.95
N ASP A 99 8.76 -6.94 -0.16
CA ASP A 99 9.39 -8.20 -0.56
C ASP A 99 8.70 -9.45 0.03
N ALA A 100 7.53 -9.27 0.65
CA ALA A 100 6.68 -10.37 1.09
C ALA A 100 5.69 -10.81 0.00
N PHE A 101 5.24 -12.07 0.10
CA PHE A 101 4.11 -12.60 -0.66
C PHE A 101 2.95 -12.87 0.31
N VAL A 102 1.77 -12.29 0.03
CA VAL A 102 0.57 -12.40 0.88
C VAL A 102 -0.50 -13.21 0.15
N ARG A 103 -1.12 -14.17 0.85
CA ARG A 103 -2.14 -15.08 0.32
C ARG A 103 -3.27 -15.31 1.31
#